data_AF-A0A7V4HGD5-F1
#
_entry.id   AF-A0A7V4HGD5-F1
#
_cell.length_a   1.000
_cell.length_b   1.000
_cell.length_c   1.000
_cell.angle_alpha   90.00
_cell.angle_beta   90.00
_cell.angle_gamma   90.00
#
_symmetry.space_group_name_H-M   'P 1'
#
loop_
_entity.id
_entity.type
_entity.pdbx_description
1 polymer ?
#
loop_
_entity_poly.entity_id
_entity_poly.type
_entity_poly.pdbx_seq_one_letter_code
_entity_poly.pdbx_strand_id
1 'polypeptide(L)'
;MRAVRGDVLLVTREGAGIWARSVRRDGDSVAYIDRESGGEKRIPQAGLDGIVYPVQRGKQYAAEDVEKKIETIRKLMGRHQALTRPLNEMLQQWEALTRPLPELDTAVKAVSEAFDAGARDARAYRKACIDLDMLAYKDVNGSCAGKIRAEKERIRRDYVAVNIARLQQMAGRGATTPESFVAMKRIAGPLEDAAQETDRAGISAIMSAARQDAMASGFRQVDALSAQGISLNSYLRCSSLLLLLKDEVAGGAAEKAEAEKRLVALRAHAASRLADYFFSGEGFPLAKEDREAAERAARFSARVTFKSRPLEERAMLIPLASPGNISLGAHFRIPFRAVFNSIPATNCVYGLTILIPGARIAHEHTRRLPCFSLSGARADFELEEDFSSLPADFEPGADRQGRCWVYAVLSRLVSEPDAPQEEWLDVSRGCQLPLSGGRGY
;
A
#
# COMPACT_ATOMS: atom_id res chain seq x y z
N MET A 1 -12.06 -16.54 -33.91
CA MET A 1 -11.58 -16.79 -32.54
C MET A 1 -10.22 -16.11 -32.36
N ARG A 2 -10.02 -15.35 -31.28
CA ARG A 2 -8.73 -14.70 -30.95
C ARG A 2 -7.86 -15.65 -30.10
N ALA A 3 -6.56 -15.70 -30.39
CA ALA A 3 -5.58 -16.42 -29.58
C ALA A 3 -5.47 -15.81 -28.16
N VAL A 4 -5.40 -16.65 -27.14
CA VAL A 4 -4.94 -16.26 -25.79
C VAL A 4 -3.46 -16.60 -25.68
N ARG A 5 -2.67 -15.73 -25.07
CA ARG A 5 -1.20 -15.88 -24.96
C ARG A 5 -0.85 -17.19 -24.27
N GLY A 6 -0.12 -18.07 -24.96
CA GLY A 6 0.40 -19.33 -24.44
C GLY A 6 -0.18 -20.60 -25.08
N ASP A 7 -1.29 -20.50 -25.80
CA ASP A 7 -1.94 -21.65 -26.43
C ASP A 7 -1.19 -22.16 -27.68
N VAL A 8 -1.18 -23.47 -27.86
CA VAL A 8 -0.57 -24.20 -28.99
C VAL A 8 -1.65 -24.48 -30.04
N LEU A 9 -1.31 -24.30 -31.32
CA LEU A 9 -2.20 -24.63 -32.44
C LEU A 9 -1.81 -25.98 -33.05
N LEU A 10 -2.72 -26.95 -32.95
CA LEU A 10 -2.65 -28.22 -33.68
C LEU A 10 -3.35 -28.04 -35.04
N VAL A 11 -2.67 -28.37 -36.13
CA VAL A 11 -3.23 -28.33 -37.49
C VAL A 11 -3.41 -29.76 -37.97
N THR A 12 -4.65 -30.13 -38.24
CA THR A 12 -5.01 -31.46 -38.77
C THR A 12 -4.77 -31.53 -40.27
N ARG A 13 -4.61 -32.74 -40.82
CA ARG A 13 -4.50 -32.94 -42.28
C ARG A 13 -5.75 -32.54 -43.05
N GLU A 14 -6.91 -32.56 -42.39
CA GLU A 14 -8.20 -32.13 -42.95
C GLU A 14 -8.37 -30.60 -42.97
N GLY A 15 -7.38 -29.85 -42.45
CA GLY A 15 -7.40 -28.38 -42.44
C GLY A 15 -8.16 -27.75 -41.28
N ALA A 16 -8.55 -28.54 -40.28
CA ALA A 16 -9.07 -28.03 -39.01
C ALA A 16 -7.93 -27.60 -38.06
N GLY A 17 -8.13 -26.49 -37.36
CA GLY A 17 -7.22 -25.96 -36.35
C GLY A 17 -7.79 -26.14 -34.95
N ILE A 18 -7.04 -26.83 -34.07
CA ILE A 18 -7.44 -27.11 -32.69
C ILE A 18 -6.52 -26.34 -31.75
N TRP A 19 -7.08 -25.50 -30.90
CA TRP A 19 -6.33 -24.76 -29.89
C TRP A 19 -6.21 -25.59 -28.61
N ALA A 20 -4.98 -25.77 -28.13
CA ALA A 20 -4.68 -26.53 -26.92
C ALA A 20 -3.87 -25.69 -25.93
N ARG A 21 -4.14 -25.88 -24.63
CA ARG A 21 -3.36 -25.24 -23.55
C ARG A 21 -1.98 -25.87 -23.39
N SER A 22 -1.89 -27.17 -23.66
CA SER A 22 -0.64 -27.93 -23.60
C SER A 22 -0.72 -29.13 -24.54
N VAL A 23 0.46 -29.60 -24.97
CA VAL A 23 0.60 -30.69 -25.92
C VAL A 23 1.78 -31.56 -25.52
N ARG A 24 1.60 -32.88 -25.47
CA ARG A 24 2.64 -33.88 -25.22
C ARG A 24 2.59 -34.96 -26.29
N ARG A 25 3.76 -35.33 -26.83
CA ARG A 25 3.88 -36.50 -27.72
C ARG A 25 3.83 -37.78 -26.90
N ASP A 26 3.02 -38.73 -27.33
CA ASP A 26 2.77 -40.01 -26.65
C ASP A 26 2.73 -41.14 -27.69
N GLY A 27 3.90 -41.68 -28.03
CA GLY A 27 4.08 -42.68 -29.07
C GLY A 27 3.57 -42.19 -30.43
N ASP A 28 2.64 -42.95 -31.03
CA ASP A 28 1.99 -42.65 -32.32
C ASP A 28 0.84 -41.63 -32.21
N SER A 29 0.68 -41.01 -31.05
CA SER A 29 -0.38 -40.04 -30.78
C SER A 29 0.15 -38.78 -30.10
N VAL A 30 -0.67 -37.74 -30.17
CA VAL A 30 -0.43 -36.48 -29.48
C VAL A 30 -1.56 -36.27 -28.49
N ALA A 31 -1.21 -36.25 -27.21
CA ALA A 31 -2.11 -35.88 -26.13
C ALA A 31 -2.12 -34.35 -25.98
N TYR A 32 -3.30 -33.75 -25.88
CA TYR A 32 -3.46 -32.31 -25.72
C TYR A 32 -4.61 -31.97 -24.79
N ILE A 33 -4.49 -30.84 -24.09
CA ILE A 33 -5.58 -30.29 -23.28
C ILE A 33 -6.34 -29.27 -24.12
N ASP A 34 -7.56 -29.61 -24.49
CA ASP A 34 -8.44 -28.75 -25.31
C ASP A 34 -8.70 -27.42 -24.61
N ARG A 35 -8.56 -26.32 -25.35
CA ARG A 35 -8.70 -24.98 -24.76
C ARG A 35 -10.12 -24.71 -24.23
N GLU A 36 -11.13 -25.14 -24.99
CA GLU A 36 -12.53 -24.83 -24.73
C GLU A 36 -13.12 -25.79 -23.70
N SER A 37 -12.87 -27.09 -23.85
CA SER A 37 -13.44 -28.09 -22.94
C SER A 37 -12.58 -28.34 -21.70
N GLY A 38 -11.29 -27.95 -21.71
CA GLY A 38 -10.35 -28.19 -20.61
C GLY A 38 -9.98 -29.66 -20.38
N GLY A 39 -10.52 -30.57 -21.20
CA GLY A 39 -10.29 -32.02 -21.10
C GLY A 39 -9.08 -32.46 -21.91
N GLU A 40 -8.39 -33.51 -21.42
CA GLU A 40 -7.34 -34.18 -22.18
C GLU A 40 -7.97 -35.00 -23.33
N LYS A 41 -7.46 -34.78 -24.55
CA LYS A 41 -7.84 -35.49 -25.76
C LYS A 41 -6.58 -36.03 -26.44
N ARG A 42 -6.76 -37.01 -27.32
CA ARG A 42 -5.69 -37.59 -28.12
C ARG A 42 -6.02 -37.51 -29.60
N ILE A 43 -5.01 -37.22 -30.40
CA ILE A 43 -5.10 -37.29 -31.86
C ILE A 43 -3.95 -38.16 -32.39
N PRO A 44 -4.19 -39.10 -33.32
CA PRO A 44 -3.12 -39.84 -33.97
C PRO A 44 -2.16 -38.90 -34.68
N GLN A 45 -0.86 -39.15 -34.59
CA GLN A 45 0.16 -38.32 -35.23
C GLN A 45 -0.01 -38.30 -36.76
N ALA A 46 -0.52 -39.39 -37.34
CA ALA A 46 -0.89 -39.48 -38.76
C ALA A 46 -2.01 -38.51 -39.18
N GLY A 47 -2.87 -38.08 -38.24
CA GLY A 47 -3.95 -37.12 -38.47
C GLY A 47 -3.53 -35.65 -38.36
N LEU A 48 -2.30 -35.38 -37.91
CA LEU A 48 -1.75 -34.03 -37.81
C LEU A 48 -0.90 -33.69 -39.03
N ASP A 49 -1.08 -32.47 -39.55
CA ASP A 49 -0.19 -31.85 -40.52
C ASP A 49 0.87 -30.98 -39.83
N GLY A 50 0.58 -30.46 -38.63
CA GLY A 50 1.57 -29.71 -37.86
C GLY A 50 1.16 -29.32 -36.44
N ILE A 51 2.15 -28.91 -35.64
CA ILE A 51 1.96 -28.34 -34.30
C ILE A 51 2.76 -27.03 -34.24
N VAL A 52 2.06 -25.93 -34.01
CA VAL A 52 2.64 -24.59 -33.96
C VAL A 52 2.60 -24.07 -32.53
N TYR A 53 3.78 -23.90 -31.94
CA TYR A 53 3.93 -23.34 -30.61
C TYR A 53 4.07 -21.80 -30.70
N PRO A 54 3.49 -21.05 -29.76
CA PRO A 54 3.69 -19.61 -29.70
C PRO A 54 5.13 -19.30 -29.24
N VAL A 55 5.60 -18.10 -29.56
CA VAL A 55 6.90 -17.62 -29.08
C VAL A 55 6.83 -17.39 -27.57
N GLN A 56 7.73 -18.02 -26.82
CA GLN A 56 8.03 -17.64 -25.44
C GLN A 56 8.91 -16.40 -25.46
N ARG A 57 8.39 -15.27 -24.96
CA ARG A 57 9.13 -13.99 -24.86
C ARG A 57 10.34 -14.12 -23.93
N GLY A 58 11.43 -13.42 -24.25
CA GLY A 58 12.66 -13.44 -23.47
C GLY A 58 13.46 -14.74 -23.57
N LYS A 59 12.96 -15.74 -24.30
CA LYS A 59 13.72 -16.95 -24.61
C LYS A 59 14.55 -16.73 -25.87
N GLN A 60 15.83 -17.05 -25.78
CA GLN A 60 16.72 -17.08 -26.93
C GLN A 60 16.50 -18.38 -27.71
N TYR A 61 16.26 -18.25 -29.02
CA TYR A 61 16.12 -19.37 -29.96
C TYR A 61 17.32 -19.38 -30.90
N ALA A 62 17.72 -20.57 -31.36
CA ALA A 62 18.69 -20.68 -32.45
C ALA A 62 18.08 -20.14 -33.75
N ALA A 63 18.88 -19.45 -34.57
CA ALA A 63 18.40 -18.85 -35.82
C ALA A 63 17.78 -19.91 -36.76
N GLU A 64 18.43 -21.07 -36.88
CA GLU A 64 17.96 -22.21 -37.67
C GLU A 64 16.58 -22.72 -37.19
N ASP A 65 16.33 -22.74 -35.88
CA ASP A 65 15.04 -23.15 -35.32
C ASP A 65 13.95 -22.12 -35.63
N VAL A 66 14.26 -20.83 -35.54
CA VAL A 66 13.32 -19.75 -35.88
C VAL A 66 12.93 -19.84 -37.37
N GLU A 67 13.91 -19.97 -38.26
CA GLU A 67 13.68 -20.11 -39.70
C GLU A 67 12.83 -21.36 -40.02
N LYS A 68 13.16 -22.50 -39.41
CA LYS A 68 12.40 -23.74 -39.57
C LYS A 68 10.96 -23.61 -39.11
N LYS A 69 10.69 -22.88 -38.02
CA LYS A 69 9.33 -22.61 -37.54
C LYS A 69 8.57 -21.68 -38.48
N ILE A 70 9.20 -20.61 -38.95
CA ILE A 70 8.61 -19.69 -39.94
C ILE A 70 8.24 -20.45 -41.22
N GLU A 71 9.15 -21.27 -41.75
CA GLU A 71 8.91 -22.07 -42.95
C GLU A 71 7.77 -23.08 -42.74
N THR A 72 7.74 -23.74 -41.58
CA THR A 72 6.66 -24.67 -41.21
C THR A 72 5.30 -23.97 -41.21
N ILE A 73 5.21 -22.78 -40.60
CA ILE A 73 3.96 -22.00 -40.55
C ILE A 73 3.54 -21.58 -41.97
N ARG A 74 4.47 -21.11 -42.81
CA ARG A 74 4.18 -20.72 -44.20
C ARG A 74 3.69 -21.92 -45.03
N LYS A 75 4.27 -23.11 -44.86
CA LYS A 75 3.80 -24.36 -45.50
C LYS A 75 2.38 -24.71 -45.09
N LEU A 76 2.06 -24.61 -43.80
CA LEU A 76 0.71 -24.86 -43.28
C LEU A 76 -0.30 -23.83 -43.82
N MET A 77 0.09 -22.55 -43.92
CA MET A 77 -0.77 -21.50 -44.50
C MET A 77 -1.08 -21.74 -45.98
N GLY A 78 -0.10 -22.22 -46.75
CA GLY A 78 -0.28 -22.53 -48.18
C GLY A 78 -1.19 -23.73 -48.42
N ARG A 79 -1.19 -24.72 -47.51
CA ARG A 79 -2.04 -25.92 -47.60
C ARG A 79 -3.45 -25.70 -47.05
N HIS A 80 -3.59 -24.90 -46.00
CA HIS A 80 -4.84 -24.76 -45.23
C HIS A 80 -5.34 -23.31 -45.23
N GLN A 81 -6.00 -22.89 -46.31
CA GLN A 81 -6.50 -21.51 -46.46
C GLN A 81 -7.50 -21.10 -45.37
N ALA A 82 -8.28 -22.03 -44.81
CA ALA A 82 -9.20 -21.76 -43.71
C ALA A 82 -8.48 -21.31 -42.42
N LEU A 83 -7.18 -21.62 -42.29
CA LEU A 83 -6.34 -21.30 -41.13
C LEU A 83 -5.37 -20.14 -41.35
N THR A 84 -5.46 -19.43 -42.48
CA THR A 84 -4.55 -18.33 -42.81
C THR A 84 -4.50 -17.27 -41.71
N ARG A 85 -5.65 -16.87 -41.14
CA ARG A 85 -5.69 -15.85 -40.08
C ARG A 85 -4.95 -16.27 -38.80
N PRO A 86 -5.29 -17.40 -38.13
CA PRO A 86 -4.59 -17.81 -36.91
C PRO A 86 -3.11 -18.15 -37.16
N LEU A 87 -2.77 -18.75 -38.30
CA LEU A 87 -1.38 -19.04 -38.64
C LEU A 87 -0.57 -17.77 -38.92
N ASN A 88 -1.17 -16.75 -39.55
CA ASN A 88 -0.52 -15.45 -39.76
C ASN A 88 -0.21 -14.74 -38.43
N GLU A 89 -1.12 -14.82 -37.44
CA GLU A 89 -0.86 -14.28 -36.10
C GLU A 89 0.34 -14.97 -35.43
N MET A 90 0.50 -16.29 -35.60
CA MET A 90 1.68 -17.01 -35.09
C MET A 90 2.94 -16.72 -35.91
N LEU A 91 2.81 -16.60 -37.24
CA LEU A 91 3.90 -16.25 -38.15
C LEU A 91 4.53 -14.92 -37.74
N GLN A 92 3.70 -13.89 -37.53
CA GLN A 92 4.17 -12.56 -37.10
C GLN A 92 4.96 -12.59 -35.79
N GLN A 93 4.58 -13.46 -34.84
CA GLN A 93 5.32 -13.62 -33.59
C GLN A 93 6.71 -14.20 -33.81
N TRP A 94 6.83 -15.23 -34.65
CA TRP A 94 8.12 -15.85 -34.99
C TRP A 94 8.98 -14.94 -35.87
N GLU A 95 8.40 -14.23 -36.83
CA GLU A 95 9.10 -13.25 -37.65
C GLU A 95 9.64 -12.07 -36.82
N ALA A 96 8.96 -11.67 -35.75
CA ALA A 96 9.46 -10.64 -34.84
C ALA A 96 10.79 -11.03 -34.17
N LEU A 97 11.10 -12.33 -34.03
CA LEU A 97 12.38 -12.79 -33.48
C LEU A 97 13.58 -12.48 -34.40
N THR A 98 13.33 -12.36 -35.71
CA THR A 98 14.37 -12.13 -36.73
C THR A 98 14.81 -10.67 -36.84
N ARG A 99 14.08 -9.75 -36.19
CA ARG A 99 14.38 -8.32 -36.23
C ARG A 99 15.19 -7.94 -34.98
N PRO A 100 16.47 -7.55 -35.12
CA PRO A 100 17.23 -7.04 -33.99
C PRO A 100 16.61 -5.73 -33.49
N LEU A 101 16.64 -5.51 -32.18
CA LEU A 101 16.19 -4.28 -31.52
C LEU A 101 17.41 -3.60 -30.87
N PRO A 102 18.30 -2.96 -31.66
CA PRO A 102 19.54 -2.38 -31.15
C PRO A 102 19.31 -1.31 -30.07
N GLU A 103 18.17 -0.64 -30.10
CA GLU A 103 17.76 0.37 -29.10
C GLU A 103 17.61 -0.21 -27.68
N LEU A 104 17.37 -1.52 -27.55
CA LEU A 104 17.23 -2.16 -26.22
C LEU A 104 18.52 -2.11 -25.42
N ASP A 105 19.69 -2.30 -26.06
CA ASP A 105 20.97 -2.29 -25.36
C ASP A 105 21.29 -0.89 -24.80
N THR A 106 21.06 0.14 -25.62
CA THR A 106 21.18 1.54 -25.21
C THR A 106 20.19 1.86 -24.09
N ALA A 107 18.96 1.36 -24.16
CA ALA A 107 17.96 1.59 -23.12
C ALA A 107 18.32 0.90 -21.80
N VAL A 108 18.85 -0.33 -21.83
CA VAL A 108 19.34 -1.01 -20.61
C VAL A 108 20.44 -0.20 -19.96
N LYS A 109 21.40 0.30 -20.74
CA LYS A 109 22.49 1.15 -20.23
C LYS A 109 21.96 2.46 -19.64
N ALA A 110 21.00 3.10 -20.30
CA ALA A 110 20.39 4.34 -19.83
C ALA A 110 19.69 4.17 -18.47
N VAL A 111 19.04 3.02 -18.22
CA VAL A 111 18.44 2.73 -16.91
C VAL A 111 19.51 2.63 -15.82
N SER A 112 20.62 1.94 -16.11
CA SER A 112 21.75 1.83 -15.19
C SER A 112 22.39 3.18 -14.89
N GLU A 113 22.67 3.99 -15.92
CA GLU A 113 23.22 5.34 -15.78
C GLU A 113 22.30 6.26 -14.95
N ALA A 114 20.98 6.18 -15.17
CA ALA A 114 20.00 6.94 -14.40
C ALA A 114 19.93 6.51 -12.93
N PHE A 115 20.04 5.22 -12.64
CA PHE A 115 20.12 4.72 -11.26
C PHE A 115 21.41 5.19 -10.58
N ASP A 116 22.55 5.09 -11.28
CA ASP A 116 23.86 5.43 -10.74
C ASP A 116 24.02 6.93 -10.44
N ALA A 117 23.39 7.79 -11.25
CA ALA A 117 23.36 9.24 -11.06
C ALA A 117 22.40 9.71 -9.94
N GLY A 118 21.46 8.87 -9.52
CA GLY A 118 20.44 9.20 -8.52
C GLY A 118 20.84 8.93 -7.06
N ALA A 119 19.89 9.08 -6.15
CA ALA A 119 20.08 8.91 -4.69
C ALA A 119 20.21 7.43 -4.24
N ARG A 120 19.99 6.47 -5.14
CA ARG A 120 20.04 5.01 -4.91
C ARG A 120 19.21 4.58 -3.70
N ASP A 121 18.04 5.18 -3.53
CA ASP A 121 17.06 4.82 -2.51
C ASP A 121 16.07 3.76 -3.03
N ALA A 122 15.10 3.38 -2.18
CA ALA A 122 14.10 2.38 -2.53
C ALA A 122 13.26 2.78 -3.75
N ARG A 123 13.00 4.08 -3.97
CA ARG A 123 12.25 4.57 -5.13
C ARG A 123 13.07 4.41 -6.40
N ALA A 124 14.33 4.81 -6.39
CA ALA A 124 15.25 4.64 -7.50
C ALA A 124 15.44 3.16 -7.85
N TYR A 125 15.61 2.30 -6.84
CA TYR A 125 15.72 0.85 -7.03
C TYR A 125 14.46 0.25 -7.68
N ARG A 126 13.27 0.52 -7.12
CA ARG A 126 12.00 0.03 -7.67
C ARG A 126 11.79 0.51 -9.10
N LYS A 127 12.07 1.79 -9.37
CA LYS A 127 11.96 2.35 -10.72
C LYS A 127 12.88 1.64 -11.70
N ALA A 128 14.15 1.46 -11.36
CA ALA A 128 15.11 0.76 -12.21
C ALA A 128 14.68 -0.69 -12.48
N CYS A 129 14.17 -1.40 -11.47
CA CYS A 129 13.63 -2.75 -11.67
C CYS A 129 12.43 -2.77 -12.62
N ILE A 130 11.47 -1.85 -12.46
CA ILE A 130 10.29 -1.74 -13.33
C ILE A 130 10.73 -1.43 -14.77
N ASP A 131 11.62 -0.46 -14.97
CA ASP A 131 12.10 -0.08 -16.29
C ASP A 131 12.82 -1.26 -16.97
N LEU A 132 13.66 -1.99 -16.24
CA LEU A 132 14.33 -3.20 -16.75
C LEU A 132 13.35 -4.34 -17.05
N ASP A 133 12.30 -4.53 -16.25
CA ASP A 133 11.25 -5.53 -16.52
C ASP A 133 10.41 -5.15 -17.75
N MET A 134 10.16 -3.86 -17.96
CA MET A 134 9.53 -3.36 -19.18
C MET A 134 10.42 -3.57 -20.41
N LEU A 135 11.75 -3.43 -20.28
CA LEU A 135 12.68 -3.77 -21.36
C LEU A 135 12.73 -5.28 -21.62
N ALA A 136 12.71 -6.12 -20.57
CA ALA A 136 12.63 -7.57 -20.70
C ALA A 136 11.36 -8.01 -21.43
N TYR A 137 10.24 -7.31 -21.19
CA TYR A 137 8.98 -7.56 -21.87
C TYR A 137 9.03 -7.18 -23.37
N LYS A 138 9.79 -6.14 -23.72
CA LYS A 138 10.04 -5.69 -25.10
C LYS A 138 11.06 -6.56 -25.83
N ASP A 139 11.95 -7.24 -25.10
CA ASP A 139 12.95 -8.17 -25.64
C ASP A 139 12.32 -9.50 -26.11
N VAL A 140 11.63 -9.44 -27.25
CA VAL A 140 10.92 -10.60 -27.80
C VAL A 140 11.87 -11.77 -28.13
N ASN A 141 13.10 -11.48 -28.58
CA ASN A 141 14.08 -12.49 -28.98
C ASN A 141 15.08 -12.90 -27.88
N GLY A 142 14.99 -12.29 -26.69
CA GLY A 142 15.85 -12.62 -25.56
C GLY A 142 17.31 -12.20 -25.74
N SER A 143 17.61 -11.33 -26.72
CA SER A 143 18.97 -10.91 -27.06
C SER A 143 19.65 -10.13 -25.92
N CYS A 144 18.87 -9.45 -25.09
CA CYS A 144 19.34 -8.67 -23.94
C CYS A 144 19.00 -9.34 -22.60
N ALA A 145 18.29 -10.47 -22.57
CA ALA A 145 17.84 -11.12 -21.34
C ALA A 145 18.95 -11.35 -20.30
N GLY A 146 20.14 -11.79 -20.75
CA GLY A 146 21.31 -11.96 -19.90
C GLY A 146 21.83 -10.64 -19.32
N LYS A 147 21.91 -9.60 -20.15
CA LYS A 147 22.34 -8.25 -19.75
C LYS A 147 21.35 -7.62 -18.76
N ILE A 148 20.04 -7.70 -19.04
CA ILE A 148 18.99 -7.20 -18.15
C ILE A 148 19.08 -7.89 -16.79
N ARG A 149 19.24 -9.22 -16.75
CA ARG A 149 19.40 -9.96 -15.51
C ARG A 149 20.65 -9.52 -14.74
N ALA A 150 21.78 -9.37 -15.43
CA ALA A 150 23.03 -8.91 -14.84
C ALA A 150 22.90 -7.50 -14.27
N GLU A 151 22.25 -6.57 -14.98
CA GLU A 151 22.02 -5.21 -14.50
C GLU A 151 21.05 -5.16 -13.32
N LYS A 152 19.95 -5.93 -13.33
CA LYS A 152 19.06 -6.04 -12.16
C LYS A 152 19.83 -6.50 -10.92
N GLU A 153 20.70 -7.48 -11.07
CA GLU A 153 21.49 -8.02 -9.97
C GLU A 153 22.60 -7.07 -9.51
N ARG A 154 23.24 -6.33 -10.42
CA ARG A 154 24.18 -5.26 -10.08
C ARG A 154 23.47 -4.15 -9.30
N ILE A 155 22.38 -3.60 -9.84
CA ILE A 155 21.59 -2.54 -9.22
C ILE A 155 21.08 -2.96 -7.84
N ARG A 156 20.64 -4.22 -7.69
CA ARG A 156 20.26 -4.79 -6.38
C ARG A 156 21.44 -4.76 -5.40
N ARG A 157 22.61 -5.27 -5.78
CA ARG A 157 23.81 -5.27 -4.93
C ARG A 157 24.23 -3.86 -4.54
N ASP A 158 24.23 -2.92 -5.48
CA ASP A 158 24.61 -1.53 -5.23
C ASP A 158 23.60 -0.82 -4.32
N TYR A 159 22.30 -1.02 -4.55
CA TYR A 159 21.24 -0.55 -3.65
C TYR A 159 21.44 -1.08 -2.23
N VAL A 160 21.69 -2.39 -2.09
CA VAL A 160 21.88 -3.03 -0.78
C VAL A 160 23.11 -2.48 -0.08
N ALA A 161 24.27 -2.47 -0.75
CA ALA A 161 25.53 -2.01 -0.16
C ALA A 161 25.47 -0.54 0.28
N VAL A 162 24.93 0.35 -0.57
CA VAL A 162 24.81 1.78 -0.24
C VAL A 162 23.90 2.02 0.96
N ASN A 163 22.77 1.30 1.05
CA ASN A 163 21.81 1.53 2.13
C ASN A 163 22.21 0.82 3.43
N ILE A 164 22.95 -0.30 3.38
CA ILE A 164 23.60 -0.86 4.58
C ILE A 164 24.61 0.15 5.15
N ALA A 165 25.49 0.71 4.31
CA ALA A 165 26.45 1.73 4.76
C ALA A 165 25.75 2.97 5.33
N ARG A 166 24.63 3.38 4.72
CA ARG A 166 23.77 4.47 5.23
C ARG A 166 23.20 4.15 6.62
N LEU A 167 22.66 2.95 6.83
CA LEU A 167 22.16 2.50 8.14
C LEU A 167 23.27 2.47 9.19
N GLN A 168 24.46 1.95 8.84
CA GLN A 168 25.63 1.96 9.72
C GLN A 168 26.06 3.38 10.08
N GLN A 169 26.07 4.30 9.11
CA GLN A 169 26.39 5.70 9.37
C GLN A 169 25.36 6.36 10.29
N MET A 170 24.06 6.07 10.11
CA MET A 170 23.01 6.58 10.99
C MET A 170 23.16 6.04 12.42
N ALA A 171 23.45 4.74 12.57
CA ALA A 171 23.70 4.11 13.87
C ALA A 171 25.00 4.60 14.54
N GLY A 172 26.03 4.95 13.75
CA GLY A 172 27.36 5.33 14.25
C GLY A 172 27.51 6.79 14.69
N ARG A 173 26.49 7.65 14.52
CA ARG A 173 26.53 9.09 14.86
C ARG A 173 26.29 9.41 16.34
N GLY A 174 26.31 8.40 17.22
CA GLY A 174 25.99 8.50 18.64
C GLY A 174 24.82 7.59 19.02
N ALA A 175 24.32 7.73 20.25
CA ALA A 175 23.17 6.94 20.70
C ALA A 175 21.94 7.26 19.81
N THR A 176 21.36 6.23 19.20
CA THR A 176 20.21 6.38 18.31
C THR A 176 19.02 6.98 19.08
N THR A 177 18.38 8.02 18.55
CA THR A 177 17.13 8.57 19.10
C THR A 177 15.91 7.85 18.52
N PRO A 178 14.73 7.90 19.18
CA PRO A 178 13.50 7.32 18.65
C PRO A 178 13.15 7.79 17.23
N GLU A 179 13.29 9.08 16.93
CA GLU A 179 13.01 9.64 15.60
C GLU A 179 14.00 9.13 14.55
N SER A 180 15.29 9.04 14.91
CA SER A 180 16.34 8.47 14.05
C SER A 180 16.05 7.00 13.75
N PHE A 181 15.61 6.23 14.75
CA PHE A 181 15.21 4.83 14.57
C PHE A 181 14.05 4.68 13.59
N VAL A 182 13.02 5.52 13.67
CA VAL A 182 11.91 5.50 12.70
C VAL A 182 12.39 5.80 11.28
N ALA A 183 13.32 6.74 11.12
CA ALA A 183 13.93 7.01 9.81
C ALA A 183 14.74 5.81 9.30
N MET A 184 15.51 5.13 10.17
CA MET A 184 16.23 3.91 9.83
C MET A 184 15.28 2.78 9.43
N LYS A 185 14.17 2.59 10.16
CA LYS A 185 13.15 1.56 9.89
C LYS A 185 12.53 1.72 8.49
N ARG A 186 12.32 2.95 8.02
CA ARG A 186 11.82 3.24 6.66
C ARG A 186 12.80 2.83 5.55
N ILE A 187 14.10 2.83 5.85
CA ILE A 187 15.15 2.35 4.92
C ILE A 187 15.26 0.82 5.02
N ALA A 188 15.30 0.29 6.25
CA ALA A 188 15.53 -1.13 6.52
C ALA A 188 14.45 -2.03 5.92
N GLY A 189 13.16 -1.68 6.00
CA GLY A 189 12.06 -2.52 5.49
C GLY A 189 12.23 -2.90 4.01
N PRO A 190 12.24 -1.92 3.07
CA PRO A 190 12.47 -2.20 1.66
C PRO A 190 13.84 -2.83 1.35
N LEU A 191 14.84 -2.55 2.19
CA LEU A 191 16.19 -3.09 2.05
C LEU A 191 16.25 -4.58 2.36
N GLU A 192 15.56 -5.04 3.42
CA GLU A 192 15.45 -6.45 3.80
C GLU A 192 14.83 -7.28 2.68
N ASP A 193 13.79 -6.75 2.02
CA ASP A 193 13.14 -7.43 0.88
C ASP A 193 14.13 -7.71 -0.26
N ALA A 194 15.02 -6.74 -0.57
CA ALA A 194 16.00 -6.83 -1.65
C ALA A 194 17.30 -7.59 -1.26
N ALA A 195 17.58 -7.70 0.03
CA ALA A 195 18.82 -8.27 0.57
C ALA A 195 18.87 -9.82 0.48
N GLN A 196 20.08 -10.37 0.35
CA GLN A 196 20.31 -11.81 0.52
C GLN A 196 20.35 -12.18 2.02
N GLU A 197 20.28 -13.47 2.34
CA GLU A 197 20.19 -13.95 3.73
C GLU A 197 21.29 -13.38 4.65
N THR A 198 22.55 -13.36 4.19
CA THR A 198 23.68 -12.81 4.96
C THR A 198 23.52 -11.32 5.24
N ASP A 199 23.11 -10.54 4.23
CA ASP A 199 22.88 -9.10 4.35
C ASP A 199 21.70 -8.80 5.27
N ARG A 200 20.61 -9.61 5.20
CA ARG A 200 19.44 -9.50 6.09
C ARG A 200 19.82 -9.68 7.55
N ALA A 201 20.68 -10.65 7.86
CA ALA A 201 21.18 -10.83 9.22
C ALA A 201 21.96 -9.60 9.71
N GLY A 202 22.79 -9.00 8.85
CA GLY A 202 23.50 -7.75 9.14
C GLY A 202 22.57 -6.56 9.38
N ILE A 203 21.55 -6.38 8.54
CA ILE A 203 20.54 -5.32 8.70
C ILE A 203 19.78 -5.50 10.02
N SER A 204 19.32 -6.72 10.30
CA SER A 204 18.62 -7.04 11.55
C SER A 204 19.47 -6.76 12.79
N ALA A 205 20.79 -7.05 12.73
CA ALA A 205 21.70 -6.75 13.84
C ALA A 205 21.85 -5.23 14.07
N ILE A 206 22.03 -4.44 13.00
CA ILE A 206 22.09 -2.98 13.06
C ILE A 206 20.79 -2.42 13.66
N MET A 207 19.64 -2.88 13.16
CA MET A 207 18.34 -2.42 13.63
C MET A 207 18.06 -2.83 15.08
N SER A 208 18.51 -4.02 15.52
CA SER A 208 18.36 -4.45 16.90
C SER A 208 19.15 -3.57 17.88
N ALA A 209 20.41 -3.26 17.57
CA ALA A 209 21.23 -2.37 18.39
C ALA A 209 20.64 -0.94 18.43
N ALA A 210 20.29 -0.39 17.26
CA ALA A 210 19.67 0.92 17.15
C ALA A 210 18.35 1.02 17.92
N ARG A 211 17.57 -0.07 17.96
CA ARG A 211 16.33 -0.15 18.74
C ARG A 211 16.59 -0.04 20.23
N GLN A 212 17.56 -0.79 20.75
CA GLN A 212 17.89 -0.77 22.18
C GLN A 212 18.33 0.63 22.61
N ASP A 213 19.18 1.28 21.82
CA ASP A 213 19.60 2.66 22.05
C ASP A 213 18.43 3.63 22.01
N ALA A 214 17.54 3.50 21.02
CA ALA A 214 16.36 4.35 20.88
C ALA A 214 15.40 4.20 22.07
N MET A 215 15.12 2.97 22.51
CA MET A 215 14.31 2.71 23.70
C MET A 215 14.92 3.34 24.95
N ALA A 216 16.20 3.10 25.21
CA ALA A 216 16.89 3.64 26.38
C ALA A 216 16.98 5.18 26.34
N SER A 217 17.30 5.75 25.18
CA SER A 217 17.36 7.20 24.97
C SER A 217 16.00 7.85 25.18
N GLY A 218 14.94 7.28 24.59
CA GLY A 218 13.58 7.79 24.74
C GLY A 218 13.10 7.77 26.19
N PHE A 219 13.34 6.68 26.92
CA PHE A 219 12.99 6.64 28.35
C PHE A 219 13.76 7.67 29.19
N ARG A 220 15.08 7.84 28.95
CA ARG A 220 15.85 8.89 29.62
C ARG A 220 15.31 10.29 29.33
N GLN A 221 14.88 10.56 28.10
CA GLN A 221 14.26 11.83 27.72
C GLN A 221 12.92 12.05 28.44
N VAL A 222 12.07 11.02 28.55
CA VAL A 222 10.82 11.08 29.33
C VAL A 222 11.11 11.39 30.79
N ASP A 223 12.09 10.70 31.39
CA ASP A 223 12.46 10.89 32.79
C ASP A 223 13.00 12.30 33.03
N ALA A 224 13.85 12.81 32.13
CA ALA A 224 14.38 14.17 32.18
C ALA A 224 13.29 15.25 32.04
N LEU A 225 12.35 15.08 31.09
CA LEU A 225 11.23 16.01 30.91
C LEU A 225 10.28 15.99 32.12
N SER A 226 10.05 14.82 32.70
CA SER A 226 9.17 14.68 33.87
C SER A 226 9.80 15.28 35.13
N ALA A 227 11.12 15.20 35.28
CA ALA A 227 11.85 15.78 36.40
C ALA A 227 11.81 17.32 36.47
N GLN A 228 11.59 18.00 35.33
CA GLN A 228 11.48 19.46 35.26
C GLN A 228 10.13 20.01 35.77
N GLY A 229 9.18 19.13 36.10
CA GLY A 229 7.83 19.47 36.50
C GLY A 229 6.80 19.20 35.39
N ILE A 230 5.64 18.70 35.79
CA ILE A 230 4.59 18.34 34.84
C ILE A 230 3.69 19.55 34.53
N SER A 231 3.64 19.90 33.26
CA SER A 231 2.72 20.87 32.64
C SER A 231 1.93 20.14 31.56
N LEU A 232 0.87 20.75 31.01
CA LEU A 232 0.16 20.15 29.88
C LEU A 232 1.11 19.90 28.69
N ASN A 233 2.04 20.82 28.41
CA ASN A 233 2.98 20.66 27.31
C ASN A 233 3.97 19.51 27.55
N SER A 234 4.58 19.45 28.75
CA SER A 234 5.51 18.36 29.07
C SER A 234 4.81 17.00 29.14
N TYR A 235 3.56 16.95 29.62
CA TYR A 235 2.73 15.74 29.52
C TYR A 235 2.56 15.28 28.08
N LEU A 236 2.13 16.17 27.17
CA LEU A 236 1.93 15.82 25.76
C LEU A 236 3.24 15.39 25.08
N ARG A 237 4.38 16.01 25.42
CA ARG A 237 5.71 15.60 24.91
C ARG A 237 6.09 14.21 25.37
N CYS A 238 5.98 13.95 26.68
CA CYS A 238 6.27 12.63 27.24
C CYS A 238 5.34 11.56 26.67
N SER A 239 4.05 11.87 26.53
CA SER A 239 3.05 11.01 25.92
C SER A 239 3.39 10.68 24.46
N SER A 240 3.70 11.70 23.64
CA SER A 240 4.17 11.50 22.25
C SER A 240 5.36 10.56 22.17
N LEU A 241 6.35 10.77 23.03
CA LEU A 241 7.58 9.98 23.00
C LEU A 241 7.32 8.53 23.43
N LEU A 242 6.55 8.31 24.50
CA LEU A 242 6.20 6.96 24.95
C LEU A 242 5.33 6.21 23.93
N LEU A 243 4.41 6.90 23.25
CA LEU A 243 3.62 6.31 22.17
C LEU A 243 4.48 5.98 20.95
N LEU A 244 5.44 6.84 20.59
CA LEU A 244 6.43 6.54 19.55
C LEU A 244 7.26 5.30 19.90
N LEU A 245 7.74 5.20 21.15
CA LEU A 245 8.48 4.04 21.64
C LEU A 245 7.63 2.76 21.56
N LYS A 246 6.37 2.83 22.01
CA LYS A 246 5.45 1.69 22.01
C LYS A 246 5.09 1.21 20.60
N ASP A 247 4.74 2.12 19.72
CA ASP A 247 4.10 1.78 18.44
C ASP A 247 5.13 1.57 17.33
N GLU A 248 6.23 2.34 17.34
CA GLU A 248 7.20 2.35 16.24
C GLU A 248 8.56 1.72 16.56
N VAL A 249 9.03 1.84 17.81
CA VAL A 249 10.39 1.40 18.21
C VAL A 249 10.38 -0.02 18.80
N ALA A 250 9.47 -0.31 19.72
CA ALA A 250 9.43 -1.56 20.47
C ALA A 250 9.38 -2.79 19.53
N GLY A 251 10.34 -3.70 19.73
CA GLY A 251 10.54 -4.91 18.95
C GLY A 251 9.76 -6.11 19.46
N GLY A 252 9.13 -6.01 20.64
CA GLY A 252 8.37 -7.11 21.23
C GLY A 252 7.39 -6.69 22.33
N ALA A 253 6.61 -7.65 22.81
CA ALA A 253 5.54 -7.43 23.79
C ALA A 253 6.05 -6.84 25.12
N ALA A 254 7.25 -7.24 25.58
CA ALA A 254 7.83 -6.75 26.83
C ALA A 254 8.15 -5.24 26.78
N GLU A 255 8.80 -4.78 25.70
CA GLU A 255 9.11 -3.37 25.50
C GLU A 255 7.84 -2.52 25.34
N LYS A 256 6.83 -3.04 24.64
CA LYS A 256 5.51 -2.40 24.53
C LYS A 256 4.83 -2.28 25.90
N ALA A 257 4.87 -3.33 26.71
CA ALA A 257 4.28 -3.33 28.05
C ALA A 257 4.98 -2.32 28.99
N GLU A 258 6.30 -2.17 28.88
CA GLU A 258 7.03 -1.17 29.67
C GLU A 258 6.67 0.26 29.26
N ALA A 259 6.58 0.55 27.95
CA ALA A 259 6.14 1.84 27.46
C ALA A 259 4.69 2.16 27.90
N GLU A 260 3.79 1.18 27.86
CA GLU A 260 2.41 1.29 28.35
C GLU A 260 2.35 1.56 29.86
N LYS A 261 3.14 0.83 30.65
CA LYS A 261 3.23 1.05 32.10
C LYS A 261 3.67 2.48 32.42
N ARG A 262 4.64 3.01 31.67
CA ARG A 262 5.09 4.40 31.82
C ARG A 262 4.04 5.41 31.37
N LEU A 263 3.24 5.12 30.33
CA LEU A 263 2.10 5.96 29.94
C LEU A 263 1.07 6.06 31.08
N VAL A 264 0.73 4.93 31.71
CA VAL A 264 -0.19 4.89 32.85
C VAL A 264 0.36 5.70 34.04
N ALA A 265 1.65 5.55 34.35
CA ALA A 265 2.32 6.30 35.41
C ALA A 265 2.37 7.81 35.12
N LEU A 266 2.72 8.20 33.90
CA LEU A 266 2.73 9.59 33.44
C LEU A 266 1.34 10.23 33.60
N ARG A 267 0.29 9.51 33.18
CA ARG A 267 -1.09 9.99 33.33
C ARG A 267 -1.47 10.17 34.80
N ALA A 268 -1.18 9.20 35.66
CA ALA A 268 -1.48 9.30 37.08
C ALA A 268 -0.74 10.49 37.73
N HIS A 269 0.53 10.70 37.35
CA HIS A 269 1.32 11.84 37.80
C HIS A 269 0.72 13.17 37.32
N ALA A 270 0.37 13.28 36.05
CA ALA A 270 -0.27 14.46 35.48
C ALA A 270 -1.62 14.76 36.14
N ALA A 271 -2.48 13.75 36.35
CA ALA A 271 -3.78 13.91 37.02
C ALA A 271 -3.65 14.43 38.46
N SER A 272 -2.57 14.09 39.16
CA SER A 272 -2.30 14.59 40.52
C SER A 272 -1.81 16.03 40.59
N ARG A 273 -1.39 16.61 39.45
CA ARG A 273 -0.72 17.93 39.39
C ARG A 273 -1.49 18.96 38.55
N LEU A 274 -2.25 18.51 37.56
CA LEU A 274 -2.96 19.36 36.61
C LEU A 274 -4.46 19.32 36.91
N ALA A 275 -4.87 19.96 38.02
CA ALA A 275 -6.23 19.90 38.56
C ALA A 275 -7.32 20.42 37.61
N ASP A 276 -6.98 21.28 36.65
CA ASP A 276 -7.91 21.81 35.64
C ASP A 276 -8.28 20.80 34.55
N TYR A 277 -7.60 19.65 34.52
CA TYR A 277 -7.76 18.63 33.50
C TYR A 277 -8.17 17.28 34.10
N PHE A 278 -9.16 16.67 33.47
CA PHE A 278 -9.48 15.26 33.63
C PHE A 278 -8.77 14.45 32.54
N PHE A 279 -8.03 13.42 32.92
CA PHE A 279 -7.32 12.54 31.96
C PHE A 279 -8.12 11.27 31.70
N SER A 280 -8.48 11.01 30.45
CA SER A 280 -9.26 9.81 30.08
C SER A 280 -8.45 8.50 30.19
N GLY A 281 -9.14 7.37 30.00
CA GLY A 281 -8.55 6.02 29.90
C GLY A 281 -7.49 5.88 28.80
N GLU A 282 -7.59 6.70 27.77
CA GLU A 282 -6.67 6.79 26.62
C GLU A 282 -5.69 7.98 26.73
N GLY A 283 -5.72 8.71 27.85
CA GLY A 283 -4.77 9.78 28.14
C GLY A 283 -5.12 11.15 27.54
N PHE A 284 -6.37 11.37 27.10
CA PHE A 284 -6.79 12.68 26.61
C PHE A 284 -6.94 13.67 27.78
N PRO A 285 -6.26 14.84 27.77
CA PRO A 285 -6.40 15.88 28.79
C PRO A 285 -7.63 16.75 28.51
N LEU A 286 -8.77 16.39 29.10
CA LEU A 286 -10.04 17.08 28.94
C LEU A 286 -10.17 18.19 29.99
N ALA A 287 -10.32 19.45 29.57
CA ALA A 287 -10.82 20.45 30.53
C ALA A 287 -12.29 20.18 30.84
N LYS A 288 -12.80 20.88 31.86
CA LYS A 288 -14.21 20.83 32.26
C LYS A 288 -15.16 20.97 31.06
N GLU A 289 -14.95 21.96 30.21
CA GLU A 289 -15.77 22.20 29.01
C GLU A 289 -15.73 21.05 27.99
N ASP A 290 -14.57 20.43 27.78
CA ASP A 290 -14.40 19.32 26.84
C ASP A 290 -15.11 18.06 27.37
N ARG A 291 -15.01 17.84 28.69
CA ARG A 291 -15.68 16.74 29.36
C ARG A 291 -17.19 16.90 29.27
N GLU A 292 -17.72 18.08 29.59
CA GLU A 292 -19.15 18.37 29.49
C GLU A 292 -19.64 18.24 28.04
N ALA A 293 -18.84 18.68 27.06
CA ALA A 293 -19.15 18.50 25.64
C ALA A 293 -19.18 17.02 25.24
N ALA A 294 -18.21 16.22 25.69
CA ALA A 294 -18.19 14.77 25.44
C ALA A 294 -19.38 14.04 26.09
N GLU A 295 -19.75 14.41 27.32
CA GLU A 295 -20.92 13.87 28.02
C GLU A 295 -22.24 14.25 27.32
N ARG A 296 -22.36 15.48 26.80
CA ARG A 296 -23.50 15.88 25.96
C ARG A 296 -23.53 15.11 24.64
N ALA A 297 -22.39 15.00 23.96
CA ALA A 297 -22.25 14.29 22.69
C ALA A 297 -22.66 12.81 22.81
N ALA A 298 -22.35 12.16 23.93
CA ALA A 298 -22.71 10.76 24.18
C ALA A 298 -24.22 10.48 24.13
N ARG A 299 -25.08 11.50 24.24
CA ARG A 299 -26.54 11.36 24.15
C ARG A 299 -27.04 11.15 22.71
N PHE A 300 -26.26 11.55 21.70
CA PHE A 300 -26.69 11.51 20.30
C PHE A 300 -25.61 10.96 19.35
N SER A 301 -24.41 10.67 19.84
CA SER A 301 -23.30 10.14 19.06
C SER A 301 -22.56 9.07 19.85
N ALA A 302 -22.28 7.93 19.22
CA ALA A 302 -21.37 6.92 19.75
C ALA A 302 -19.99 7.04 19.09
N ARG A 303 -18.95 6.58 19.79
CA ARG A 303 -17.60 6.44 19.23
C ARG A 303 -17.41 5.03 18.70
N VAL A 304 -16.95 4.91 17.46
CA VAL A 304 -16.87 3.64 16.73
C VAL A 304 -15.45 3.41 16.20
N THR A 305 -14.98 2.17 16.30
CA THR A 305 -13.70 1.74 15.71
C THR A 305 -13.97 0.84 14.52
N PHE A 306 -13.38 1.18 13.37
CA PHE A 306 -13.50 0.39 12.14
C PHE A 306 -12.39 -0.66 12.09
N LYS A 307 -12.73 -1.94 12.21
CA LYS A 307 -11.73 -3.03 12.20
C LYS A 307 -10.92 -3.11 10.90
N SER A 308 -11.47 -2.65 9.79
CA SER A 308 -10.82 -2.65 8.48
C SER A 308 -9.85 -1.49 8.28
N ARG A 309 -9.74 -0.55 9.23
CA ARG A 309 -8.95 0.67 9.08
C ARG A 309 -7.87 0.76 10.16
N PRO A 310 -6.64 1.13 9.80
CA PRO A 310 -5.61 1.41 10.78
C PRO A 310 -5.98 2.66 11.59
N LEU A 311 -5.83 2.59 12.91
CA LEU A 311 -6.15 3.66 13.86
C LEU A 311 -4.99 3.85 14.83
N GLU A 312 -4.46 5.07 14.94
CA GLU A 312 -3.42 5.43 15.93
C GLU A 312 -4.00 5.94 17.26
N GLU A 313 -5.29 6.31 17.29
CA GLU A 313 -6.02 6.88 18.43
C GLU A 313 -5.22 7.97 19.19
N ARG A 314 -4.87 9.04 18.45
CA ARG A 314 -4.14 10.22 18.94
C ARG A 314 -5.03 11.40 19.27
N ALA A 315 -6.28 11.38 18.81
CA ALA A 315 -7.24 12.45 19.00
C ALA A 315 -8.61 11.91 19.43
N MET A 316 -9.26 12.62 20.33
CA MET A 316 -10.68 12.47 20.65
C MET A 316 -11.47 13.52 19.85
N LEU A 317 -12.30 13.07 18.92
CA LEU A 317 -13.23 13.92 18.19
C LEU A 317 -14.53 14.08 18.99
N ILE A 318 -14.96 15.32 19.22
CA ILE A 318 -16.14 15.68 20.02
C ILE A 318 -17.03 16.61 19.19
N PRO A 319 -18.26 16.21 18.83
CA PRO A 319 -19.22 17.12 18.24
C PRO A 319 -19.72 18.07 19.34
N LEU A 320 -19.66 19.38 19.09
CA LEU A 320 -20.04 20.39 20.07
C LEU A 320 -21.55 20.66 20.08
N ALA A 321 -22.24 20.31 18.99
CA ALA A 321 -23.69 20.40 18.84
C ALA A 321 -24.26 19.13 18.22
N SER A 322 -25.52 18.82 18.56
CA SER A 322 -26.26 17.77 17.85
C SER A 322 -26.62 18.31 16.45
N PRO A 323 -26.34 17.56 15.37
CA PRO A 323 -26.77 17.97 14.03
C PRO A 323 -28.28 17.87 13.82
N GLY A 324 -29.04 17.37 14.80
CA GLY A 324 -30.39 16.88 14.56
C GLY A 324 -30.37 15.72 13.57
N ASN A 325 -31.40 15.63 12.74
CA ASN A 325 -31.51 14.62 11.70
C ASN A 325 -30.84 15.12 10.42
N ILE A 326 -29.65 14.60 10.09
CA ILE A 326 -28.94 14.96 8.86
C ILE A 326 -29.74 14.40 7.67
N SER A 327 -30.05 15.21 6.66
CA SER A 327 -30.77 14.77 5.45
C SER A 327 -29.84 14.83 4.25
N LEU A 328 -29.89 13.81 3.39
CA LEU A 328 -29.11 13.82 2.14
C LEU A 328 -29.57 14.96 1.23
N GLY A 329 -28.64 15.73 0.68
CA GLY A 329 -28.92 16.89 -0.16
C GLY A 329 -29.31 18.16 0.60
N ALA A 330 -29.41 18.10 1.94
CA ALA A 330 -29.63 19.27 2.77
C ALA A 330 -28.32 19.71 3.41
N HIS A 331 -28.01 20.99 3.27
CA HIS A 331 -26.84 21.59 3.88
C HIS A 331 -26.91 21.53 5.41
N PHE A 332 -25.84 21.06 6.05
CA PHE A 332 -25.71 21.01 7.50
C PHE A 332 -24.31 21.42 7.95
N ARG A 333 -24.23 21.87 9.21
CA ARG A 333 -23.01 22.37 9.82
C ARG A 333 -22.84 21.73 11.21
N ILE A 334 -21.67 21.18 11.49
CA ILE A 334 -21.36 20.54 12.78
C ILE A 334 -20.03 21.10 13.30
N PRO A 335 -20.05 21.88 14.38
CA PRO A 335 -18.82 22.27 15.06
C PRO A 335 -18.23 21.06 15.79
N PHE A 336 -16.94 20.84 15.60
CA PHE A 336 -16.15 19.80 16.22
C PHE A 336 -15.00 20.39 17.03
N ARG A 337 -14.68 19.67 18.11
CA ARG A 337 -13.44 19.83 18.86
C ARG A 337 -12.65 18.53 18.81
N ALA A 338 -11.37 18.62 18.44
CA ALA A 338 -10.41 17.54 18.61
C ALA A 338 -9.52 17.83 19.83
N VAL A 339 -9.38 16.84 20.72
CA VAL A 339 -8.46 16.88 21.86
C VAL A 339 -7.40 15.80 21.70
N PHE A 340 -6.12 16.16 21.73
CA PHE A 340 -5.01 15.23 21.49
C PHE A 340 -4.37 14.74 22.79
N ASN A 341 -3.99 13.46 22.83
CA ASN A 341 -3.25 12.86 23.94
C ASN A 341 -1.73 12.91 23.74
N SER A 342 -1.26 13.50 22.64
CA SER A 342 0.15 13.64 22.28
C SER A 342 0.34 14.96 21.53
N ILE A 343 1.57 15.50 21.48
CA ILE A 343 1.90 16.57 20.52
C ILE A 343 1.71 16.02 19.10
N PRO A 344 0.87 16.66 18.28
CA PRO A 344 0.73 16.32 16.86
C PRO A 344 2.02 16.60 16.10
N ALA A 345 2.34 15.78 15.09
CA ALA A 345 3.52 16.04 14.27
C ALA A 345 3.41 17.40 13.56
N THR A 346 4.54 18.11 13.48
CA THR A 346 4.63 19.42 12.83
C THR A 346 4.32 19.30 11.34
N ASN A 347 3.60 20.28 10.78
CA ASN A 347 3.20 20.34 9.36
C ASN A 347 2.29 19.19 8.88
N CYS A 348 1.58 18.50 9.80
CA CYS A 348 0.56 17.54 9.39
C CYS A 348 -0.62 18.21 8.70
N VAL A 349 -1.04 17.63 7.58
CA VAL A 349 -2.32 17.96 6.94
C VAL A 349 -3.39 17.06 7.55
N TYR A 350 -4.38 17.67 8.18
CA TYR A 350 -5.54 16.97 8.73
C TYR A 350 -6.72 17.03 7.77
N GLY A 351 -7.55 16.01 7.84
CA GLY A 351 -8.81 15.92 7.11
C GLY A 351 -9.87 15.25 7.98
N LEU A 352 -11.13 15.53 7.67
CA LEU A 352 -12.25 14.79 8.23
C LEU A 352 -12.73 13.79 7.18
N THR A 353 -12.50 12.51 7.47
CA THR A 353 -13.01 11.42 6.64
C THR A 353 -14.46 11.15 7.02
N ILE A 354 -15.33 11.18 6.02
CA ILE A 354 -16.75 10.96 6.17
C ILE A 354 -17.08 9.62 5.53
N LEU A 355 -17.67 8.73 6.32
CA LEU A 355 -18.10 7.41 5.88
C LEU A 355 -19.61 7.27 6.05
N ILE A 356 -20.30 6.94 4.96
CA ILE A 356 -21.74 6.65 4.95
C ILE A 356 -21.90 5.22 4.45
N PRO A 357 -22.25 4.24 5.32
CA PRO A 357 -22.61 2.92 4.86
C PRO A 357 -23.83 3.02 3.94
N GLY A 358 -23.75 2.47 2.74
CA GLY A 358 -24.91 2.31 1.85
C GLY A 358 -25.48 0.91 1.94
N ALA A 359 -26.69 0.73 1.41
CA ALA A 359 -27.36 -0.57 1.34
C ALA A 359 -26.57 -1.60 0.50
N ARG A 360 -25.79 -1.11 -0.49
CA ARG A 360 -24.94 -1.94 -1.37
C ARG A 360 -23.45 -1.65 -1.19
N ILE A 361 -23.07 -0.37 -1.18
CA ILE A 361 -21.68 0.08 -1.18
C ILE A 361 -21.58 1.25 -0.20
N ALA A 362 -20.53 1.29 0.62
CA ALA A 362 -20.26 2.45 1.46
C ALA A 362 -19.69 3.60 0.63
N HIS A 363 -20.15 4.81 0.88
CA HIS A 363 -19.54 6.01 0.33
C HIS A 363 -18.54 6.58 1.33
N GLU A 364 -17.38 6.96 0.83
CA GLU A 364 -16.31 7.55 1.62
C GLU A 364 -15.64 8.68 0.85
N HIS A 365 -15.40 9.79 1.54
CA HIS A 365 -14.51 10.83 1.07
C HIS A 365 -13.85 11.53 2.26
N THR A 366 -12.71 12.18 2.02
CA THR A 366 -12.00 12.95 3.04
C THR A 366 -11.96 14.41 2.64
N ARG A 367 -12.44 15.27 3.54
CA ARG A 367 -12.34 16.72 3.39
C ARG A 367 -11.12 17.24 4.12
N ARG A 368 -10.21 17.89 3.39
CA ARG A 368 -9.05 18.56 4.00
C ARG A 368 -9.51 19.69 4.93
N LEU A 369 -8.78 19.87 6.03
CA LEU A 369 -8.98 20.95 7.00
C LEU A 369 -7.79 21.94 6.88
N PRO A 370 -7.80 22.85 5.89
CA PRO A 370 -6.63 23.69 5.56
C PRO A 370 -6.25 24.67 6.68
N CYS A 371 -7.22 25.06 7.53
CA CYS A 371 -7.02 25.98 8.64
C CYS A 371 -6.99 25.26 10.00
N PHE A 372 -6.60 23.98 10.04
CA PHE A 372 -6.51 23.22 11.29
C PHE A 372 -5.37 23.75 12.16
N SER A 373 -5.71 24.56 13.16
CA SER A 373 -4.75 25.14 14.10
C SER A 373 -4.93 24.56 15.51
N LEU A 374 -3.82 24.20 16.14
CA LEU A 374 -3.81 23.70 17.51
C LEU A 374 -3.58 24.85 18.50
N SER A 375 -4.43 24.94 19.50
CA SER A 375 -4.22 25.75 20.71
C SER A 375 -4.00 24.80 21.88
N GLY A 376 -2.75 24.62 22.29
CA GLY A 376 -2.36 23.59 23.27
C GLY A 376 -2.64 22.18 22.75
N ALA A 377 -3.53 21.44 23.42
CA ALA A 377 -3.94 20.09 23.04
C ALA A 377 -5.22 20.06 22.18
N ARG A 378 -5.78 21.22 21.81
CA ARG A 378 -7.12 21.34 21.22
C ARG A 378 -7.06 21.92 19.82
N ALA A 379 -7.99 21.49 18.97
CA ALA A 379 -8.33 22.17 17.73
C ALA A 379 -9.84 22.22 17.57
N ASP A 380 -10.37 23.41 17.28
CA ASP A 380 -11.76 23.62 16.95
C ASP A 380 -11.89 23.85 15.45
N PHE A 381 -12.86 23.19 14.82
CA PHE A 381 -13.12 23.28 13.40
C PHE A 381 -14.56 22.87 13.12
N GLU A 382 -14.95 22.91 11.85
CA GLU A 382 -16.32 22.70 11.44
C GLU A 382 -16.38 21.74 10.25
N LEU A 383 -17.35 20.82 10.30
CA LEU A 383 -17.83 20.13 9.12
C LEU A 383 -19.01 20.89 8.54
N GLU A 384 -18.93 21.23 7.27
CA GLU A 384 -20.01 21.82 6.49
C GLU A 384 -20.23 20.93 5.28
N GLU A 385 -21.41 20.34 5.10
CA GLU A 385 -21.62 19.33 4.06
C GLU A 385 -23.08 19.26 3.64
N ASP A 386 -23.35 18.80 2.42
CA ASP A 386 -24.70 18.54 1.91
C ASP A 386 -24.82 17.17 1.22
N PHE A 387 -23.71 16.45 1.09
CA PHE A 387 -23.60 15.17 0.41
C PHE A 387 -24.03 15.20 -1.06
N SER A 388 -23.89 16.34 -1.74
CA SER A 388 -24.22 16.48 -3.16
C SER A 388 -23.35 15.61 -4.07
N SER A 389 -22.22 15.10 -3.56
CA SER A 389 -21.29 14.21 -4.25
C SER A 389 -21.72 12.73 -4.26
N LEU A 390 -22.80 12.38 -3.55
CA LEU A 390 -23.32 11.02 -3.55
C LEU A 390 -23.91 10.64 -4.91
N PRO A 391 -23.79 9.37 -5.35
CA PRO A 391 -24.53 8.86 -6.50
C PRO A 391 -26.04 9.08 -6.34
N ALA A 392 -26.73 9.38 -7.45
CA ALA A 392 -28.17 9.62 -7.43
C ALA A 392 -28.99 8.41 -6.94
N ASP A 393 -28.45 7.20 -7.09
CA ASP A 393 -29.02 5.93 -6.63
C ASP A 393 -28.48 5.46 -5.27
N PHE A 394 -27.76 6.33 -4.55
CA PHE A 394 -27.22 5.99 -3.24
C PHE A 394 -28.33 5.90 -2.18
N GLU A 395 -28.51 4.70 -1.63
CA GLU A 395 -29.39 4.45 -0.50
C GLU A 395 -28.56 4.20 0.77
N PRO A 396 -28.73 4.99 1.85
CA PRO A 396 -28.10 4.71 3.12
C PRO A 396 -28.45 3.33 3.67
N GLY A 397 -27.43 2.62 4.15
CA GLY A 397 -27.58 1.36 4.85
C GLY A 397 -28.16 1.60 6.24
N ALA A 398 -29.25 0.90 6.54
CA ALA A 398 -29.88 0.93 7.85
C ALA A 398 -29.34 -0.19 8.76
N ASP A 399 -29.19 0.10 10.05
CA ASP A 399 -28.93 -0.93 11.05
C ASP A 399 -30.16 -1.85 11.25
N ARG A 400 -30.04 -2.86 12.12
CA ARG A 400 -31.14 -3.79 12.41
C ARG A 400 -32.41 -3.12 12.97
N GLN A 401 -32.32 -1.87 13.44
CA GLN A 401 -33.42 -1.08 13.95
C GLN A 401 -33.93 -0.06 12.92
N GLY A 402 -33.44 -0.10 11.67
CA GLY A 402 -33.83 0.83 10.62
C GLY A 402 -33.13 2.19 10.68
N ARG A 403 -32.10 2.35 11.52
CA ARG A 403 -31.42 3.64 11.70
C ARG A 403 -30.21 3.76 10.79
N CYS A 404 -30.09 4.90 10.13
CA CYS A 404 -28.95 5.20 9.26
C CYS A 404 -27.98 6.14 9.98
N TRP A 405 -26.70 6.07 9.61
CA TRP A 405 -25.65 6.80 10.28
C TRP A 405 -24.61 7.31 9.29
N VAL A 406 -24.05 8.47 9.59
CA VAL A 406 -22.79 8.93 9.02
C VAL A 406 -21.72 8.90 10.10
N TYR A 407 -20.49 8.56 9.72
CA TYR A 407 -19.36 8.53 10.63
C TYR A 407 -18.34 9.58 10.21
N ALA A 408 -18.00 10.48 11.13
CA ALA A 408 -16.93 11.45 10.96
C ALA A 408 -15.69 10.97 11.70
N VAL A 409 -14.55 10.90 11.01
CA VAL A 409 -13.27 10.44 11.55
C VAL A 409 -12.21 11.50 11.29
N LEU A 410 -11.47 11.92 12.31
CA LEU A 410 -10.30 12.76 12.08
C LEU A 410 -9.17 11.88 11.55
N SER A 411 -8.60 12.26 10.41
CA SER A 411 -7.52 11.54 9.74
C SER A 411 -6.35 12.48 9.41
N ARG A 412 -5.13 11.94 9.30
CA ARG A 412 -3.94 12.65 8.84
C ARG A 412 -3.48 12.13 7.48
N LEU A 413 -3.02 13.02 6.62
CA LEU A 413 -2.43 12.64 5.33
C LEU A 413 -1.08 11.96 5.59
N VAL A 414 -0.86 10.78 5.00
CA VAL A 414 0.38 10.00 5.13
C VAL A 414 1.08 9.71 3.81
N SER A 415 0.39 9.88 2.68
CA SER A 415 1.00 9.76 1.35
C SER A 415 2.04 10.85 1.09
N GLU A 416 3.04 10.53 0.28
CA GLU A 416 4.01 11.49 -0.22
C GLU A 416 3.35 12.56 -1.12
N PRO A 417 3.93 13.77 -1.25
CA PRO A 417 3.36 14.85 -2.07
C PRO A 417 3.09 14.46 -3.53
N ASP A 418 3.90 13.56 -4.11
CA ASP A 418 3.79 13.11 -5.50
C ASP A 418 3.05 11.77 -5.64
N ALA A 419 2.42 11.27 -4.58
CA ALA A 419 1.69 10.02 -4.64
C ALA A 419 0.49 10.13 -5.60
N PRO A 420 0.20 9.09 -6.40
CA PRO A 420 -0.88 9.13 -7.38
C PRO A 420 -2.27 9.24 -6.71
N GLN A 421 -2.38 8.86 -5.44
CA GLN A 421 -3.58 8.97 -4.63
C GLN A 421 -3.20 9.39 -3.21
N GLU A 422 -4.09 10.16 -2.57
CA GLU A 422 -3.93 10.55 -1.17
C GLU A 422 -4.24 9.38 -0.26
N GLU A 423 -3.32 9.08 0.65
CA GLU A 423 -3.53 8.07 1.69
C GLU A 423 -3.73 8.76 3.03
N TRP A 424 -4.77 8.34 3.74
CA TRP A 424 -5.19 8.92 5.00
C TRP A 424 -5.15 7.88 6.11
N LEU A 425 -4.61 8.26 7.27
CA LEU A 425 -4.56 7.43 8.47
C LEU A 425 -5.47 8.00 9.54
N ASP A 426 -6.35 7.17 10.11
CA ASP A 426 -7.27 7.63 11.14
C ASP A 426 -6.53 7.89 12.46
N VAL A 427 -6.77 9.07 13.02
CA VAL A 427 -6.19 9.49 14.30
C VAL A 427 -7.24 9.59 15.42
N SER A 428 -8.53 9.52 15.10
CA SER A 428 -9.62 9.42 16.08
C SER A 428 -10.49 8.20 15.83
N ARG A 429 -11.22 7.74 16.86
CA ARG A 429 -12.40 6.89 16.62
C ARG A 429 -13.45 7.69 15.84
N GLY A 430 -14.27 6.98 15.07
CA GLY A 430 -15.37 7.58 14.33
C GLY A 430 -16.46 8.10 15.25
N CYS A 431 -16.91 9.32 15.00
CA CYS A 431 -18.07 9.93 15.63
C CYS A 431 -19.30 9.57 14.80
N GLN A 432 -20.17 8.73 15.36
CA GLN A 432 -21.42 8.32 14.74
C GLN A 432 -22.46 9.43 14.87
N LEU A 433 -23.02 9.88 13.75
CA LEU A 433 -24.02 10.93 13.69
C LEU A 433 -25.29 10.40 13.01
N PRO A 434 -26.48 10.74 13.52
CA PRO A 434 -27.74 10.27 12.96
C PRO A 434 -27.95 10.81 11.55
N LEU A 435 -28.25 9.89 10.63
CA LEU A 435 -28.65 10.19 9.27
C LEU A 435 -30.13 9.82 9.11
N SER A 436 -30.92 10.74 8.55
CA SER A 436 -32.30 10.48 8.17
C SER A 436 -32.31 9.42 7.10
N GLY A 437 -32.83 8.22 7.42
CA GLY A 437 -33.11 7.21 6.43
C GLY A 437 -34.20 7.73 5.51
N GLY A 438 -33.91 7.81 4.20
CA GLY A 438 -34.91 8.12 3.18
C GLY A 438 -35.94 6.99 3.09
N ARG A 439 -36.94 7.02 3.98
CA ARG A 439 -38.23 6.36 3.80
C ARG A 439 -39.30 7.34 4.24
N GLY A 440 -39.52 8.36 3.42
CA GLY A 440 -40.87 8.88 3.25
C GLY A 440 -41.64 7.81 2.49
N TYR A 441 -42.51 7.09 3.19
CA TYR A 441 -43.72 6.56 2.58
C TYR A 441 -44.83 7.58 2.79
#